data_AF-A0A2R6HNW7-F1
#
_entry.id   AF-A0A2R6HNW7-F1
#
_cell.length_a   1.000
_cell.length_b   1.000
_cell.length_c   1.000
_cell.angle_alpha   90.00
_cell.angle_beta   90.00
_cell.angle_gamma   90.00
#
_symmetry.space_group_name_H-M   'P 1'
#
loop_
_entity.id
_entity.type
_entity.pdbx_description
1 polymer ?
#
loop_
_entity_poly.entity_id
_entity_poly.type
_entity_poly.pdbx_seq_one_letter_code
_entity_poly.pdbx_strand_id
1 'polypeptide(L)'
;MREVVFTVDYEPGCNAVADALAEHGDARGRSLSLHATESSLWRVDYASGSAAALAAVETAFREGDYYADCLVPENCGATQRTEVLDDGEALVLYSYWERTPTCASVPHIALEHLGEGVLFETRREGREYTWRVVHDGG
;
A
#
# COMPACT_ATOMS: atom_id res chain seq x y z
N MET A 1 3.83 18.75 15.82
CA MET A 1 3.43 18.04 14.59
C MET A 1 4.52 18.26 13.54
N ARG A 2 5.01 17.18 12.95
CA ARG A 2 5.98 17.18 11.85
C ARG A 2 5.49 16.21 10.78
N GLU A 3 5.83 16.49 9.53
CA GLU A 3 5.49 15.65 8.39
C GLU A 3 6.72 15.35 7.53
N VAL A 4 6.71 14.16 6.94
CA VAL A 4 7.66 13.72 5.91
C VAL A 4 6.85 13.25 4.71
N VAL A 5 7.14 13.80 3.54
CA VAL A 5 6.48 13.44 2.28
C VAL A 5 7.54 12.96 1.30
N PHE A 6 7.30 11.80 0.70
CA PHE A 6 8.18 11.23 -0.31
C PHE A 6 7.40 10.36 -1.29
N THR A 7 7.98 10.14 -2.46
CA THR A 7 7.42 9.27 -3.49
C THR A 7 8.36 8.09 -3.72
N VAL A 8 7.77 6.91 -3.87
CA VAL A 8 8.44 5.70 -4.34
C VAL A 8 8.04 5.48 -5.79
N ASP A 9 9.02 5.51 -6.67
CA ASP A 9 8.84 5.21 -8.10
C ASP A 9 9.18 3.74 -8.35
N TYR A 10 8.24 3.00 -8.93
CA TYR A 10 8.44 1.60 -9.28
C TYR A 10 8.90 1.45 -10.73
N GLU A 11 9.93 0.63 -10.93
CA GLU A 11 10.26 0.12 -12.25
C GLU A 11 9.21 -0.91 -12.73
N PRO A 12 9.00 -1.08 -14.04
CA PRO A 12 8.06 -2.07 -14.56
C PRO A 12 8.36 -3.49 -14.07
N GLY A 13 7.33 -4.21 -13.62
CA GLY A 13 7.43 -5.58 -13.12
C GLY A 13 7.88 -5.68 -11.65
N CYS A 14 8.24 -4.58 -11.01
CA CYS A 14 8.60 -4.58 -9.58
C CYS A 14 7.38 -4.51 -8.66
N ASN A 15 6.26 -3.96 -9.15
CA ASN A 15 5.05 -3.86 -8.34
C ASN A 15 3.77 -4.03 -9.19
N ALA A 16 3.19 -5.24 -9.19
CA ALA A 16 1.89 -5.57 -9.76
C ALA A 16 0.76 -4.52 -9.56
N VAL A 17 0.63 -3.90 -8.39
CA VAL A 17 -0.42 -2.86 -8.20
C VAL A 17 -0.05 -1.59 -8.96
N ALA A 18 1.23 -1.19 -8.91
CA ALA A 18 1.73 -0.06 -9.67
C ALA A 18 1.67 -0.30 -11.19
N ASP A 19 1.94 -1.52 -11.63
CA ASP A 19 1.82 -1.93 -13.03
C ASP A 19 0.36 -1.90 -13.51
N ALA A 20 -0.57 -2.45 -12.72
CA ALA A 20 -2.01 -2.37 -13.02
C ALA A 20 -2.49 -0.92 -13.13
N LEU A 21 -2.07 -0.05 -12.21
CA LEU A 21 -2.41 1.38 -12.28
C LEU A 21 -1.75 2.09 -13.47
N ALA A 22 -0.56 1.67 -13.89
CA ALA A 22 0.14 2.27 -15.03
C ALA A 22 -0.46 1.83 -16.39
N GLU A 23 -0.97 0.61 -16.47
CA GLU A 23 -1.70 0.11 -17.65
C GLU A 23 -3.07 0.79 -17.80
N HIS A 24 -3.65 1.25 -16.69
CA HIS A 24 -4.95 1.91 -16.63
C HIS A 24 -4.82 3.36 -16.13
N GLY A 25 -4.44 4.28 -17.03
CA GLY A 25 -4.17 5.69 -16.66
C GLY A 25 -5.36 6.48 -16.11
N ASP A 26 -6.58 5.95 -16.15
CA ASP A 26 -7.76 6.51 -15.48
C ASP A 26 -7.90 6.06 -14.01
N ALA A 27 -7.09 5.09 -13.57
CA ALA A 27 -7.14 4.52 -12.25
C ALA A 27 -6.16 5.16 -11.26
N ARG A 28 -6.59 5.23 -10.01
CA ARG A 28 -5.84 5.82 -8.90
C ARG A 28 -6.24 5.15 -7.59
N GLY A 29 -5.27 4.96 -6.72
CA GLY A 29 -5.43 4.36 -5.40
C GLY A 29 -5.07 5.33 -4.28
N ARG A 30 -5.63 5.13 -3.09
CA ARG A 30 -5.22 5.81 -1.86
C ARG A 30 -5.58 4.98 -0.63
N SER A 31 -4.84 5.14 0.45
CA SER A 31 -5.25 4.58 1.73
C SER A 31 -6.44 5.38 2.31
N LEU A 32 -7.44 4.68 2.81
CA LEU A 32 -8.44 5.23 3.74
C LEU A 32 -7.98 5.12 5.19
N SER A 33 -7.25 4.05 5.51
CA SER A 33 -6.64 3.83 6.81
C SER A 33 -5.42 2.92 6.66
N LEU A 34 -4.39 3.17 7.45
CA LEU A 34 -3.21 2.31 7.56
C LEU A 34 -2.73 2.35 9.00
N HIS A 35 -2.67 1.17 9.61
CA HIS A 35 -2.18 0.96 10.96
C HIS A 35 -1.09 -0.09 10.96
N ALA A 36 -0.01 0.17 11.69
CA ALA A 36 1.07 -0.79 11.88
C ALA A 36 1.40 -0.92 13.37
N THR A 37 1.72 -2.15 13.77
CA THR A 37 2.46 -2.47 14.99
C THR A 37 3.86 -2.94 14.60
N GLU A 38 4.66 -3.39 15.56
CA GLU A 38 5.98 -3.96 15.25
C GLU A 38 5.92 -5.22 14.35
N SER A 39 4.80 -5.97 14.42
CA SER A 39 4.66 -7.29 13.82
C SER A 39 3.56 -7.39 12.75
N SER A 40 2.70 -6.39 12.62
CA SER A 40 1.47 -6.52 11.85
C SER A 40 1.04 -5.19 11.24
N LEU A 41 0.33 -5.28 10.11
CA LEU A 41 -0.19 -4.12 9.41
C LEU A 41 -1.60 -4.40 8.91
N TRP A 42 -2.48 -3.40 9.09
CA TRP A 42 -3.83 -3.36 8.56
C TRP A 42 -4.01 -2.13 7.70
N ARG A 43 -4.63 -2.28 6.55
CA ARG A 43 -5.00 -1.15 5.71
C ARG A 43 -6.35 -1.33 5.07
N VAL A 44 -6.99 -0.20 4.81
CA VAL A 44 -8.13 -0.10 3.92
C VAL A 44 -7.73 0.81 2.78
N ASP A 45 -7.85 0.33 1.57
CA ASP A 45 -7.58 1.10 0.35
C ASP A 45 -8.84 1.40 -0.40
N TYR A 46 -8.80 2.54 -1.08
CA TYR A 46 -9.80 2.97 -2.03
C TYR A 46 -9.14 3.12 -3.40
N ALA A 47 -9.70 2.49 -4.41
CA ALA A 47 -9.33 2.70 -5.81
C ALA A 47 -10.54 3.17 -6.61
N SER A 48 -10.30 4.08 -7.55
CA SER A 48 -11.29 4.58 -8.50
C SER A 48 -10.72 4.47 -9.91
N GLY A 49 -11.59 4.26 -10.90
CA GLY A 49 -11.24 4.07 -12.30
C GLY A 49 -12.37 3.36 -13.04
N SER A 50 -12.16 3.01 -14.29
CA SER A 50 -13.06 2.14 -15.05
C SER A 50 -13.17 0.74 -14.43
N ALA A 51 -14.27 0.04 -14.69
CA ALA A 51 -14.50 -1.31 -14.17
C ALA A 51 -13.36 -2.29 -14.54
N ALA A 52 -12.80 -2.17 -15.74
CA ALA A 52 -11.65 -2.97 -16.16
C ALA A 52 -10.41 -2.69 -15.30
N ALA A 53 -10.15 -1.41 -15.01
CA ALA A 53 -9.05 -1.02 -14.16
C ALA A 53 -9.22 -1.47 -12.71
N LEU A 54 -10.43 -1.35 -12.16
CA LEU A 54 -10.72 -1.82 -10.81
C LEU A 54 -10.55 -3.34 -10.69
N ALA A 55 -11.00 -4.11 -11.68
CA ALA A 55 -10.76 -5.54 -11.71
C ALA A 55 -9.26 -5.90 -11.74
N ALA A 56 -8.46 -5.20 -12.56
CA ALA A 56 -7.01 -5.40 -12.62
C ALA A 56 -6.33 -5.06 -11.28
N VAL A 57 -6.73 -3.96 -10.64
CA VAL A 57 -6.22 -3.57 -9.31
C VAL A 57 -6.61 -4.59 -8.26
N GLU A 58 -7.86 -5.07 -8.24
CA GLU A 58 -8.30 -6.12 -7.31
C GLU A 58 -7.46 -7.39 -7.46
N THR A 59 -7.28 -7.88 -8.69
CA THR A 59 -6.43 -9.04 -8.98
C THR A 59 -5.01 -8.80 -8.48
N ALA A 60 -4.42 -7.63 -8.75
CA ALA A 60 -3.06 -7.31 -8.30
C ALA A 60 -2.91 -7.32 -6.77
N PHE A 61 -3.92 -6.86 -6.02
CA PHE A 61 -3.91 -6.89 -4.55
C PHE A 61 -4.15 -8.28 -3.95
N ARG A 62 -4.83 -9.18 -4.66
CA ARG A 62 -5.11 -10.54 -4.19
C ARG A 62 -4.00 -11.52 -4.56
N GLU A 63 -3.47 -11.40 -5.77
CA GLU A 63 -2.52 -12.35 -6.38
C GLU A 63 -1.07 -11.87 -6.31
N GLY A 64 -0.82 -10.62 -5.92
CA GLY A 64 0.53 -10.10 -5.77
C GLY A 64 1.34 -10.94 -4.79
N ASP A 65 2.37 -11.61 -5.28
CA ASP A 65 3.28 -12.47 -4.48
C ASP A 65 4.15 -11.68 -3.47
N TYR A 66 4.02 -10.35 -3.45
CA TYR A 66 4.72 -9.47 -2.52
C TYR A 66 3.74 -8.40 -2.00
N TYR A 67 3.95 -7.98 -0.76
CA TYR A 67 3.13 -6.94 -0.14
C TYR A 67 3.42 -5.60 -0.82
N ALA A 68 2.37 -4.89 -1.23
CA ALA A 68 2.46 -3.70 -2.09
C ALA A 68 3.21 -2.50 -1.49
N ASP A 69 3.56 -2.53 -0.19
CA ASP A 69 4.39 -1.52 0.47
C ASP A 69 5.76 -2.08 0.95
N CYS A 70 6.06 -3.34 0.66
CA CYS A 70 7.38 -3.90 0.91
C CYS A 70 8.37 -3.32 -0.10
N LEU A 71 9.50 -2.84 0.39
CA LEU A 71 10.59 -2.31 -0.43
C LEU A 71 11.62 -3.38 -0.79
N VAL A 72 11.43 -4.61 -0.31
CA VAL A 72 12.27 -5.75 -0.68
C VAL A 72 11.75 -6.32 -2.01
N PRO A 73 12.59 -6.45 -3.05
CA PRO A 73 12.17 -6.98 -4.35
C PRO A 73 11.76 -8.45 -4.32
N GLU A 74 12.30 -9.21 -3.36
CA GLU A 74 12.05 -10.63 -3.19
C GLU A 74 10.87 -10.85 -2.23
N ASN A 75 10.13 -11.95 -2.42
CA ASN A 75 9.05 -12.34 -1.53
C ASN A 75 9.60 -12.50 -0.09
N CYS A 76 9.22 -11.59 0.81
CA CYS A 76 9.70 -11.60 2.19
C CYS A 76 9.07 -12.71 3.06
N GLY A 77 8.24 -13.59 2.47
CA GLY A 77 7.63 -14.75 3.11
C GLY A 77 6.47 -14.40 4.05
N ALA A 78 5.97 -13.17 3.97
CA ALA A 78 4.89 -12.72 4.83
C ALA A 78 3.55 -13.32 4.44
N THR A 79 2.72 -13.59 5.45
CA THR A 79 1.33 -13.98 5.22
C THR A 79 0.52 -12.72 4.99
N GLN A 80 -0.25 -12.69 3.90
CA GLN A 80 -1.19 -11.63 3.61
C GLN A 80 -2.59 -12.18 3.38
N ARG A 81 -3.59 -11.36 3.69
CA ARG A 81 -4.98 -11.61 3.36
C ARG A 81 -5.61 -10.32 2.88
N THR A 82 -6.21 -10.36 1.69
CA THR A 82 -6.97 -9.25 1.13
C THR A 82 -8.44 -9.66 0.96
N GLU A 83 -9.35 -8.79 1.37
CA GLU A 83 -10.79 -8.94 1.26
C GLU A 83 -11.38 -7.70 0.57
N VAL A 84 -12.35 -7.89 -0.32
CA VAL A 84 -13.14 -6.80 -0.90
C VAL A 84 -14.21 -6.39 0.08
N LEU A 85 -14.26 -5.10 0.40
CA LEU A 85 -15.30 -4.49 1.21
C LEU A 85 -16.41 -3.87 0.36
N ASP A 86 -16.07 -3.34 -0.84
CA ASP A 86 -16.99 -2.75 -1.82
C ASP A 86 -16.36 -2.86 -3.22
N ASP A 87 -17.15 -3.20 -4.23
CA ASP A 87 -16.75 -3.33 -5.65
C ASP A 87 -17.75 -2.65 -6.61
N GLY A 88 -18.53 -1.68 -6.11
CA GLY A 88 -19.50 -0.92 -6.90
C GLY A 88 -18.87 0.15 -7.81
N GLU A 89 -19.10 1.42 -7.52
CA GLU A 89 -18.53 2.54 -8.31
C GLU A 89 -17.03 2.75 -8.04
N ALA A 90 -16.53 2.18 -6.95
CA ALA A 90 -15.15 2.20 -6.54
C ALA A 90 -14.81 0.88 -5.87
N LEU A 91 -13.52 0.55 -5.85
CA LEU A 91 -13.03 -0.64 -5.17
C LEU A 91 -12.52 -0.26 -3.79
N VAL A 92 -13.05 -0.90 -2.75
CA VAL A 92 -12.56 -0.77 -1.37
C VAL A 92 -12.02 -2.12 -0.92
N LEU A 93 -10.75 -2.15 -0.54
CA LEU A 93 -10.05 -3.36 -0.14
C LEU A 93 -9.60 -3.25 1.31
N TYR A 94 -9.77 -4.31 2.07
CA TYR A 94 -9.08 -4.50 3.34
C TYR A 94 -7.92 -5.47 3.13
N SER A 95 -6.73 -5.09 3.60
CA SER A 95 -5.56 -5.97 3.61
C SER A 95 -4.98 -6.07 5.01
N TYR A 96 -4.73 -7.31 5.43
CA TYR A 96 -3.96 -7.65 6.62
C TYR A 96 -2.64 -8.30 6.22
N TRP A 97 -1.61 -7.98 6.98
CA TRP A 97 -0.27 -8.48 6.76
C TRP A 97 0.44 -8.76 8.08
N GLU A 98 1.11 -9.90 8.16
CA GLU A 98 1.98 -10.28 9.28
C GLU A 98 3.45 -10.18 8.84
N ARG A 99 4.21 -9.37 9.56
CA ARG A 99 5.61 -9.08 9.26
C ARG A 99 6.48 -10.31 9.45
N THR A 100 7.39 -10.53 8.51
CA THR A 100 8.59 -11.36 8.75
C THR A 100 9.79 -10.46 9.06
N PRO A 101 10.84 -10.99 9.72
CA PRO A 101 12.04 -10.21 10.02
C PRO A 101 12.76 -9.62 8.81
N THR A 102 12.55 -10.17 7.60
CA THR A 102 13.18 -9.69 6.37
C THR A 102 12.35 -8.62 5.65
N CYS A 103 11.09 -8.40 6.05
CA CYS A 103 10.26 -7.40 5.41
C CYS A 103 10.65 -5.98 5.84
N ALA A 104 11.00 -5.16 4.85
CA ALA A 104 11.23 -3.72 5.01
C ALA A 104 10.09 -2.96 4.33
N SER A 105 9.04 -2.62 5.07
CA SER A 105 7.95 -1.78 4.56
C SER A 105 7.99 -0.40 5.20
N VAL A 106 7.54 0.60 4.44
CA VAL A 106 7.52 2.01 4.87
C VAL A 106 6.88 2.19 6.26
N PRO A 107 5.73 1.58 6.58
CA PRO A 107 5.11 1.77 7.89
C PRO A 107 5.94 1.26 9.07
N HIS A 108 6.69 0.17 8.89
CA HIS A 108 7.55 -0.37 9.95
C HIS A 108 8.81 0.47 10.12
N ILE A 109 9.42 0.91 9.00
CA ILE A 109 10.56 1.84 9.05
C ILE A 109 10.13 3.14 9.76
N ALA A 110 8.95 3.67 9.43
CA ALA A 110 8.42 4.86 10.09
C ALA A 110 8.17 4.62 11.59
N LEU A 111 7.57 3.49 11.97
CA LEU A 111 7.34 3.12 13.38
C LEU A 111 8.67 2.99 14.15
N GLU A 112 9.67 2.34 13.56
CA GLU A 112 11.00 2.14 14.15
C GLU A 112 11.75 3.46 14.42
N HIS A 113 11.53 4.49 13.59
CA HIS A 113 12.22 5.78 13.70
C HIS A 113 11.41 6.88 14.39
N LEU A 114 10.09 6.86 14.28
CA LEU A 114 9.19 7.93 14.74
C LEU A 114 8.34 7.54 15.95
N GLY A 115 8.29 6.25 16.31
CA GLY A 115 7.53 5.74 17.44
C GLY A 115 6.05 5.52 17.14
N GLU A 116 5.26 5.23 18.17
CA GLU A 116 3.83 4.98 18.07
C GLU A 116 3.05 6.26 17.68
N GLY A 117 1.81 6.09 17.21
CA GLY A 117 0.93 7.22 16.89
C GLY A 117 1.22 7.91 15.55
N VAL A 118 2.08 7.32 14.71
CA VAL A 118 2.32 7.78 13.34
C VAL A 118 1.07 7.59 12.49
N LEU A 119 0.72 8.62 11.73
CA LEU A 119 -0.38 8.61 10.77
C LEU A 119 0.18 8.53 9.35
N PHE A 120 -0.51 7.76 8.51
CA PHE A 120 -0.13 7.55 7.12
C PHE A 120 -1.28 7.98 6.20
N GLU A 121 -0.93 8.72 5.17
CA GLU A 121 -1.77 8.97 4.01
C GLU A 121 -0.98 8.58 2.77
N THR A 122 -1.59 7.80 1.88
CA THR A 122 -0.92 7.33 0.68
C THR A 122 -1.74 7.61 -0.57
N ARG A 123 -1.05 7.84 -1.69
CA ARG A 123 -1.66 8.03 -3.02
C ARG A 123 -0.85 7.28 -4.07
N ARG A 124 -1.54 6.51 -4.91
CA ARG A 124 -0.98 5.72 -6.00
C ARG A 124 -1.55 6.20 -7.33
N GLU A 125 -0.69 6.53 -8.27
CA GLU A 125 -1.07 6.95 -9.62
C GLU A 125 0.01 6.47 -10.60
N GLY A 126 -0.39 5.64 -11.57
CA GLY A 126 0.58 4.93 -12.39
C GLY A 126 1.58 4.14 -11.54
N ARG A 127 2.88 4.38 -11.77
CA ARG A 127 3.98 3.77 -11.00
C ARG A 127 4.49 4.60 -9.83
N GLU A 128 3.84 5.71 -9.54
CA GLU A 128 4.24 6.60 -8.46
C GLU A 128 3.41 6.28 -7.20
N TYR A 129 4.10 6.11 -6.07
CA TYR A 129 3.47 5.88 -4.79
C TYR A 129 3.92 6.92 -3.76
N THR A 130 3.09 7.93 -3.57
CA THR A 130 3.35 9.03 -2.62
C THR A 130 2.90 8.64 -1.22
N TRP A 131 3.78 8.89 -0.25
CA TRP A 131 3.55 8.73 1.17
C TRP A 131 3.60 10.09 1.86
N ARG A 132 2.64 10.33 2.73
CA ARG A 132 2.67 11.39 3.72
C ARG A 132 2.61 10.76 5.10
N VAL A 133 3.69 10.94 5.86
CA VAL A 133 3.87 10.40 7.21
C VAL A 133 3.81 11.57 8.18
N VAL A 134 2.84 11.55 9.10
CA VAL A 134 2.63 12.61 10.09
C VAL A 134 2.84 12.04 11.49
N HIS A 135 3.61 12.75 12.31
CA HIS A 135 3.82 12.40 13.71
C HIS A 135 3.77 13.63 14.62
N ASP A 136 3.61 13.42 15.91
CA ASP A 136 3.44 14.48 16.90
C ASP A 136 4.68 15.38 17.07
N GLY A 137 5.86 14.85 16.78
CA GLY A 137 7.14 15.55 16.75
C GLY A 137 8.15 15.06 17.79
N GLY A 138 7.76 14.15 18.68
CA GLY A 138 8.52 13.80 19.89
C GLY A 138 8.51 14.89 20.95
#